data_AF-A0A957YP66-F1
#
_entry.id   AF-A0A957YP66-F1
#
_cell.length_a   1.000
_cell.length_b   1.000
_cell.length_c   1.000
_cell.angle_alpha   90.00
_cell.angle_beta   90.00
_cell.angle_gamma   90.00
#
_symmetry.space_group_name_H-M   'P 1'
#
loop_
_entity.id
_entity.type
_entity.pdbx_description
1 polymer ?
#
loop_
_entity_poly.entity_id
_entity_poly.type
_entity_poly.pdbx_seq_one_letter_code
_entity_poly.pdbx_strand_id
1 'polypeptide(L)'
;MRKRIRFPRFIFILLVSSMLILPVQSAGAIPAAGFSEISFVPNIETAGVVVSGAGLPASAKMTYRLSGDSVWHSGHDLLRIKDGRLIGSLFNLAPSSTYEVKVSDGVTEIGG
;
A
#
# COMPACT_ATOMS: atom_id res chain seq x y z
N MET A 1 -13.26 45.54 -73.46
CA MET A 1 -12.16 45.02 -72.61
C MET A 1 -12.61 45.07 -71.14
N ARG A 2 -13.10 43.97 -70.55
CA ARG A 2 -13.62 43.92 -69.15
C ARG A 2 -12.79 42.90 -68.36
N LYS A 3 -12.02 43.36 -67.37
CA LYS A 3 -11.22 42.51 -66.46
C LYS A 3 -12.13 41.83 -65.44
N ARG A 4 -12.12 40.50 -65.41
CA ARG A 4 -12.75 39.68 -64.35
C ARG A 4 -11.75 39.51 -63.20
N ILE A 5 -12.09 40.00 -62.02
CA ILE A 5 -11.35 39.77 -60.77
C ILE A 5 -11.96 38.52 -60.11
N ARG A 6 -11.14 37.49 -59.85
CA ARG A 6 -11.54 36.30 -59.09
C ARG A 6 -10.95 36.40 -57.68
N PHE A 7 -11.82 36.41 -56.66
CA PHE A 7 -11.44 36.34 -55.24
C PHE A 7 -11.06 34.89 -54.86
N PRO A 8 -9.93 34.64 -54.17
CA PRO A 8 -9.57 33.30 -53.73
C PRO A 8 -10.26 32.93 -52.40
N ARG A 9 -11.00 31.82 -52.41
CA ARG A 9 -11.76 31.19 -51.31
C ARG A 9 -10.90 30.43 -50.28
N PHE A 10 -9.63 30.77 -50.10
CA PHE A 10 -8.67 29.90 -49.38
C PHE A 10 -8.30 30.33 -47.95
N ILE A 11 -8.85 31.43 -47.43
CA ILE A 11 -8.50 31.94 -46.10
C ILE A 11 -9.66 31.71 -45.13
N PHE A 12 -9.98 30.45 -44.83
CA PHE A 12 -10.92 30.14 -43.75
C PHE A 12 -10.70 28.80 -43.03
N ILE A 13 -9.71 27.99 -43.45
CA ILE A 13 -9.50 26.64 -42.91
C ILE A 13 -8.32 26.55 -41.93
N LEU A 14 -7.57 27.63 -41.69
CA LEU A 14 -6.34 27.55 -40.88
C LEU A 14 -6.51 27.95 -39.40
N LEU A 15 -7.71 28.31 -38.92
CA LEU A 15 -7.90 28.85 -37.56
C LEU A 15 -8.53 27.87 -36.55
N VAL A 16 -8.96 26.67 -36.97
CA VAL A 16 -9.70 25.73 -36.10
C VAL A 16 -8.80 24.62 -35.51
N SER A 17 -7.57 24.45 -36.00
CA SER A 17 -6.68 23.34 -35.56
C SER A 17 -5.74 23.68 -34.39
N SER A 18 -5.94 24.82 -33.71
CA SER A 18 -5.06 25.28 -32.62
C SER A 18 -5.59 24.97 -31.22
N MET A 19 -6.76 24.36 -31.08
CA MET A 19 -7.35 24.09 -29.77
C MET A 19 -7.17 22.64 -29.35
N LEU A 20 -6.62 22.49 -28.14
CA LEU A 20 -6.62 21.31 -27.26
C LEU A 20 -5.42 20.36 -27.38
N ILE A 21 -4.23 20.88 -27.05
CA ILE A 21 -3.25 20.06 -26.33
C ILE A 21 -3.40 20.42 -24.85
N LEU A 22 -4.35 19.77 -24.17
CA LEU A 22 -4.36 19.81 -22.71
C LEU A 22 -3.20 18.94 -22.21
N PRO A 23 -2.39 19.40 -21.23
CA PRO A 23 -1.44 18.51 -20.59
C PRO A 23 -2.24 17.42 -19.89
N VAL A 24 -2.07 16.17 -20.35
CA VAL A 24 -2.49 15.00 -19.58
C VAL A 24 -1.70 15.06 -18.28
N GLN A 25 -2.36 15.48 -17.20
CA GLN A 25 -1.79 15.38 -15.88
C GLN A 25 -1.68 13.88 -15.55
N SER A 26 -0.45 13.37 -15.56
CA SER A 26 -0.16 12.03 -15.04
C SER A 26 -0.60 12.01 -13.58
N ALA A 27 -1.60 11.19 -13.26
CA ALA A 27 -1.94 10.91 -11.88
C ALA A 27 -0.68 10.35 -11.21
N GLY A 28 -0.17 11.06 -10.20
CA GLY A 28 1.00 10.61 -9.44
C GLY A 28 0.75 9.19 -8.94
N ALA A 29 1.73 8.31 -9.13
CA ALA A 29 1.64 6.93 -8.64
C ALA A 29 1.36 6.96 -7.15
N ILE A 30 0.25 6.35 -6.72
CA ILE A 30 0.02 6.09 -5.30
C ILE A 30 1.15 5.17 -4.85
N PRO A 31 1.94 5.53 -3.83
CA PRO A 31 2.98 4.65 -3.32
C PRO A 31 2.34 3.31 -2.99
N ALA A 32 2.91 2.22 -3.53
CA ALA A 32 2.43 0.89 -3.22
C ALA A 32 2.50 0.68 -1.70
N ALA A 33 1.36 0.36 -1.09
CA ALA A 33 1.34 -0.05 0.30
C ALA A 33 2.15 -1.33 0.44
N GLY A 34 2.99 -1.41 1.47
CA GLY A 34 3.85 -2.57 1.65
C GLY A 34 4.53 -2.57 3.01
N PHE A 35 4.59 -3.76 3.59
CA PHE A 35 5.36 -4.03 4.78
C PHE A 35 6.87 -3.90 4.50
N SER A 36 7.62 -3.35 5.45
CA SER A 36 9.08 -3.21 5.38
C SER A 36 9.81 -4.00 6.45
N GLU A 37 9.26 -4.04 7.67
CA GLU A 37 9.92 -4.66 8.83
C GLU A 37 8.88 -5.15 9.84
N ILE A 38 9.20 -6.23 10.53
CA ILE A 38 8.53 -6.70 11.74
C ILE A 38 9.53 -6.73 12.89
N SER A 39 9.12 -6.22 14.06
CA SER A 39 9.93 -6.17 15.26
C SER A 39 9.15 -6.71 16.46
N PHE A 40 9.84 -7.41 17.35
CA PHE A 40 9.28 -8.08 18.51
C PHE A 40 9.89 -7.55 19.81
N VAL A 41 9.03 -7.34 20.81
CA VAL A 41 9.43 -7.04 22.19
C VAL A 41 8.85 -8.14 23.10
N PRO A 42 9.58 -9.26 23.29
CA PRO A 42 9.09 -10.39 24.08
C PRO A 42 9.15 -10.11 25.58
N ASN A 43 8.23 -10.71 26.32
CA ASN A 43 8.28 -10.90 27.77
C ASN A 43 7.86 -12.35 28.13
N ILE A 44 7.59 -12.66 29.41
CA ILE A 44 7.48 -14.04 29.89
C ILE A 44 6.38 -14.83 29.14
N GLU A 45 5.22 -14.23 28.89
CA GLU A 45 4.07 -14.91 28.25
C GLU A 45 3.40 -14.09 27.14
N THR A 46 4.00 -12.98 26.73
CA THR A 46 3.47 -12.09 25.68
C THR A 46 4.61 -11.53 24.83
N ALA A 47 4.28 -11.03 23.64
CA ALA A 47 5.23 -10.32 22.80
C ALA A 47 4.55 -9.12 22.14
N GLY A 48 5.14 -7.93 22.29
CA GLY A 48 4.74 -6.77 21.50
C GLY A 48 5.17 -6.96 20.05
N VAL A 49 4.27 -6.68 19.11
CA VAL A 49 4.52 -6.80 17.67
C VAL A 49 4.37 -5.43 17.02
N VAL A 50 5.41 -5.00 16.31
CA VAL A 50 5.44 -3.74 15.57
C VAL A 50 5.73 -4.04 14.11
N VAL A 51 4.89 -3.56 13.20
CA VAL A 51 5.12 -3.65 11.76
C VAL A 51 5.18 -2.24 11.17
N SER A 52 6.25 -1.98 10.41
CA SER A 52 6.44 -0.73 9.68
C SER A 52 6.34 -0.95 8.17
N GLY A 53 6.12 0.13 7.43
CA GLY A 53 5.99 0.10 5.98
C GLY A 53 5.35 1.38 5.43
N ALA A 54 5.20 1.44 4.11
CA ALA A 54 4.52 2.55 3.45
C ALA A 54 3.03 2.22 3.26
N GLY A 55 2.16 3.20 3.38
CA GLY A 55 0.73 3.05 3.02
C GLY A 55 -0.04 1.95 3.75
N LEU A 56 0.43 1.49 4.92
CA LEU A 56 -0.16 0.35 5.65
C LEU A 56 -1.67 0.52 5.88
N PRO A 57 -2.46 -0.57 5.89
CA PRO A 57 -3.90 -0.50 6.16
C PRO A 57 -4.20 -0.04 7.59
N ALA A 58 -5.46 0.25 7.89
CA ALA A 58 -5.89 0.58 9.26
C ALA A 58 -5.74 -0.60 10.24
N SER A 59 -5.79 -1.83 9.73
CA SER A 59 -5.62 -3.06 10.50
C SER A 59 -4.98 -4.16 9.66
N ALA A 60 -4.26 -5.09 10.29
CA ALA A 60 -3.71 -6.29 9.65
C ALA A 60 -3.96 -7.53 10.51
N LYS A 61 -4.17 -8.68 9.87
CA LYS A 61 -4.35 -9.97 10.56
C LYS A 61 -3.01 -10.49 11.05
N MET A 62 -2.97 -10.94 12.30
CA MET A 62 -1.80 -11.61 12.88
C MET A 62 -2.14 -13.07 13.18
N THR A 63 -1.25 -13.96 12.81
CA THR A 63 -1.29 -15.38 13.20
C THR A 63 0.07 -15.80 13.73
N TYR A 64 0.08 -16.84 14.56
CA TYR A 64 1.30 -17.33 15.19
C TYR A 64 1.23 -18.83 15.44
N ARG A 65 2.39 -19.47 15.57
CA ARG A 65 2.49 -20.88 15.98
C ARG A 65 3.78 -21.12 16.73
N LEU A 66 3.82 -22.19 17.52
CA LEU A 66 5.09 -22.69 18.03
C LEU A 66 5.95 -23.16 16.83
N SER A 67 7.25 -22.88 16.88
CA SER A 67 8.17 -23.29 15.83
C SER A 67 8.12 -24.81 15.64
N GLY A 68 7.85 -25.26 14.42
CA GLY A 68 7.70 -26.68 14.07
C GLY A 68 6.28 -27.24 14.15
N ASP A 69 5.32 -26.52 14.75
CA ASP A 69 3.92 -26.93 14.75
C ASP A 69 3.28 -26.74 13.36
N SER A 70 2.28 -27.54 13.03
CA SER A 70 1.52 -27.39 11.78
C SER A 70 0.33 -26.42 11.90
N VAL A 71 -0.10 -26.13 13.13
CA VAL A 71 -1.33 -25.38 13.41
C VAL A 71 -1.00 -23.91 13.64
N TRP A 72 -1.62 -23.04 12.86
CA TRP A 72 -1.56 -21.59 13.06
C TRP A 72 -2.72 -21.14 13.94
N HIS A 73 -2.40 -20.36 14.97
CA HIS A 73 -3.36 -19.71 15.85
C HIS A 73 -3.62 -18.29 15.39
N SER A 74 -4.87 -17.84 15.49
CA SER A 74 -5.22 -16.44 15.26
C SER A 74 -4.80 -15.61 16.46
N GLY A 75 -4.03 -14.55 16.21
CA GLY A 75 -3.74 -13.50 17.18
C GLY A 75 -4.77 -12.37 17.11
N HIS A 76 -4.56 -11.34 17.93
CA HIS A 76 -5.30 -10.10 17.79
C HIS A 76 -4.87 -9.36 16.52
N ASP A 77 -5.81 -8.72 15.83
CA ASP A 77 -5.49 -7.84 14.71
C ASP A 77 -4.56 -6.71 15.16
N LEU A 78 -3.55 -6.40 14.35
CA LEU A 78 -2.72 -5.22 14.55
C LEU A 78 -3.50 -3.98 14.15
N LEU A 79 -3.29 -2.88 14.88
CA LEU A 79 -3.96 -1.60 14.62
C LEU A 79 -2.94 -0.54 14.22
N ARG A 80 -3.30 0.26 13.21
CA ARG A 80 -2.45 1.36 12.76
C ARG A 80 -2.55 2.53 13.73
N ILE A 81 -1.42 2.97 14.25
CA ILE A 81 -1.33 4.12 15.13
C ILE A 81 -1.01 5.39 14.34
N LYS A 82 -1.05 6.55 15.02
CA LYS A 82 -0.90 7.87 14.38
C LYS A 82 0.42 8.06 13.61
N ASP A 83 1.47 7.34 13.98
CA ASP A 83 2.78 7.40 13.30
C ASP A 83 2.85 6.53 12.03
N GLY A 84 1.77 5.83 11.68
CA GLY A 84 1.66 5.00 10.48
C GLY A 84 2.04 3.54 10.68
N ARG A 85 2.64 3.15 11.81
CA ARG A 85 2.97 1.74 12.11
C ARG A 85 1.74 0.95 12.56
N LEU A 86 1.80 -0.36 12.37
CA LEU A 86 0.86 -1.32 12.95
C LEU A 86 1.43 -1.87 14.26
N ILE A 87 0.63 -1.88 15.32
CA ILE A 87 1.03 -2.33 16.66
C ILE A 87 0.02 -3.34 17.19
N GLY A 88 0.50 -4.35 17.93
CA GLY A 88 -0.34 -5.30 18.65
C GLY A 88 0.47 -6.13 19.64
N SER A 89 -0.15 -7.19 20.18
CA SER A 89 0.51 -8.10 21.12
C SER A 89 0.01 -9.53 20.96
N LEU A 90 0.94 -10.46 21.11
CA LEU A 90 0.67 -11.88 21.30
C LEU A 90 0.53 -12.16 22.79
N PHE A 91 -0.35 -13.10 23.15
CA PHE A 91 -0.62 -13.48 24.54
C PHE A 91 -0.60 -15.00 24.70
N ASN A 92 -0.52 -15.45 25.96
CA ASN A 92 -0.50 -16.86 26.35
C ASN A 92 0.63 -17.65 25.66
N LEU A 93 1.79 -17.01 25.53
CA LEU A 93 2.99 -17.65 25.02
C LEU A 93 3.63 -18.48 26.13
N ALA A 94 4.14 -19.65 25.80
CA ALA A 94 4.94 -20.44 26.72
C ALA A 94 6.32 -19.80 26.88
N PRO A 95 6.85 -19.72 28.11
CA PRO A 95 8.18 -19.17 28.35
C PRO A 95 9.25 -20.02 27.65
N SER A 96 10.36 -19.37 27.28
CA SER A 96 11.52 -20.02 26.63
C SER A 96 11.18 -20.83 25.38
N SER A 97 10.14 -20.42 24.66
CA SER A 97 9.65 -21.10 23.45
C SER A 97 9.82 -20.20 22.23
N THR A 98 10.14 -20.80 21.09
CA THR A 98 10.26 -20.08 19.81
C THR A 98 8.94 -20.12 19.07
N TYR A 99 8.47 -18.94 18.63
CA TYR A 99 7.27 -18.80 17.84
C TYR A 99 7.60 -18.26 16.46
N GLU A 100 6.83 -18.68 15.47
CA GLU A 100 6.78 -18.05 14.16
C GLU A 100 5.52 -17.19 14.09
N VAL A 101 5.64 -15.98 13.57
CA VAL A 101 4.55 -15.02 13.48
C VAL A 101 4.39 -14.56 12.05
N LYS A 102 3.14 -14.39 11.63
CA LYS A 102 2.77 -13.86 10.32
C LYS A 102 1.83 -12.68 10.47
N VAL A 103 2.02 -11.68 9.63
CA VAL A 103 1.15 -10.52 9.53
C VAL A 103 0.73 -10.34 8.08
N SER A 104 -0.57 -10.19 7.83
CA SER A 104 -1.14 -10.00 6.50
C SER A 104 -2.15 -8.86 6.45
N ASP A 105 -2.09 -8.06 5.39
CA ASP A 105 -3.10 -7.06 5.02
C ASP A 105 -4.16 -7.60 4.04
N GLY A 106 -4.12 -8.89 3.72
CA GLY A 106 -4.98 -9.54 2.72
C GLY A 106 -4.43 -9.54 1.29
N VAL A 107 -3.33 -8.83 1.02
CA VAL A 107 -2.63 -8.81 -0.28
C VAL A 107 -1.19 -9.30 -0.13
N THR A 108 -0.52 -8.85 0.91
CA THR A 108 0.86 -9.16 1.26
C THR A 108 0.93 -9.85 2.61
N GLU A 109 2.00 -10.62 2.83
CA GLU A 109 2.29 -11.30 4.09
C GLU A 109 3.78 -11.17 4.39
N ILE A 110 4.11 -10.87 5.65
CA ILE A 110 5.47 -10.96 6.17
C ILE A 110 5.50 -11.90 7.37
N GLY A 111 6.64 -12.54 7.60
CA GLY A 111 6.85 -13.40 8.75
C GLY A 111 8.17 -13.11 9.48
N GLY A 112 8.24 -13.53 10.73
CA GLY A 112 9.39 -13.38 11.61
C GLY A 112 9.32 -14.29 12.82
#